data_AF-S6HI73-F1
#
_entry.id   AF-S6HI73-F1
#
_cell.length_a   1.000
_cell.length_b   1.000
_cell.length_c   1.000
_cell.angle_alpha   90.00
_cell.angle_beta   90.00
_cell.angle_gamma   90.00
#
_symmetry.space_group_name_H-M   'P 1'
#
loop_
_entity.id
_entity.type
_entity.pdbx_description
1 polymer ?
#
loop_
_entity_poly.entity_id
_entity_poly.type
_entity_poly.pdbx_seq_one_letter_code
_entity_poly.pdbx_strand_id
1 'polypeptide(L)' 'MELSDKKVDWYIAEQPSKIKALKKHPRINKLTIKLEYLKASVRAFVEHPFRIIKCQF' A
#
# COMPACT_ATOMS: atom_id res chain seq x y z
N MET A 1 14.20 9.37 22.55
CA MET A 1 14.23 8.98 21.12
C MET A 1 13.85 7.50 21.06
N GLU A 2 12.55 7.18 21.08
CA GLU A 2 12.03 5.84 21.48
C GLU A 2 12.15 4.71 20.43
N LEU A 3 12.97 4.88 19.39
CA LEU A 3 13.03 3.92 18.27
C LEU A 3 14.46 3.56 17.85
N SER A 4 15.51 3.94 18.59
CA SER A 4 16.90 3.76 18.13
C SER A 4 17.33 2.29 17.99
N ASP A 5 16.66 1.34 18.65
CA ASP A 5 17.07 -0.07 18.71
C ASP A 5 16.11 -1.04 18.00
N LYS A 6 15.06 -0.54 17.33
CA LYS A 6 14.06 -1.41 16.68
C LYS A 6 14.27 -1.44 15.16
N LYS A 7 14.50 -2.64 14.62
CA LYS A 7 14.50 -2.87 13.18
C LYS A 7 13.08 -2.70 12.64
N VAL A 8 12.85 -1.67 11.84
CA VAL A 8 11.55 -1.38 11.22
C VAL A 8 11.54 -1.91 9.79
N ASP A 9 10.56 -2.76 9.48
CA ASP A 9 10.29 -3.21 8.12
C ASP A 9 9.25 -2.28 7.46
N TRP A 10 9.64 -1.69 6.32
CA TRP A 10 8.78 -0.80 5.55
C TRP A 10 8.06 -1.56 4.43
N TYR A 11 6.73 -1.52 4.42
CA TYR A 11 5.92 -2.18 3.41
C TYR A 11 5.24 -1.14 2.51
N ILE A 12 5.68 -1.06 1.24
CA ILE A 12 5.15 -0.11 0.25
C ILE A 12 4.19 -0.82 -0.69
N ALA A 13 3.08 -0.17 -1.06
CA ALA A 13 2.13 -0.69 -2.05
C ALA A 13 2.79 -0.83 -3.44
N GLU A 14 2.63 -1.99 -4.08
CA GLU A 14 3.24 -2.29 -5.37
C GLU A 14 2.58 -1.54 -6.54
N GLN A 15 3.29 -1.52 -7.68
CA GLN A 15 2.80 -0.87 -8.89
C GLN A 15 1.55 -1.58 -9.48
N PRO A 16 0.60 -0.83 -10.07
CA PRO A 16 -0.61 -1.40 -10.66
C PRO A 16 -0.35 -2.43 -11.77
N SER A 17 0.73 -2.27 -12.54
CA SER A 17 1.15 -3.19 -13.61
C SER A 17 1.47 -4.59 -13.06
N LYS A 18 2.22 -4.65 -11.96
CA LYS A 18 2.60 -5.90 -11.27
C LYS A 18 1.39 -6.55 -10.62
N ILE A 19 0.51 -5.78 -9.99
CA ILE A 19 -0.76 -6.27 -9.46
C ILE A 19 -1.64 -6.85 -10.58
N LYS A 20 -1.68 -6.21 -11.76
CA LYS A 20 -2.43 -6.70 -12.92
C LYS A 20 -1.90 -8.05 -13.41
N ALA A 21 -0.59 -8.27 -13.37
CA ALA A 21 0.01 -9.58 -13.68
C ALA A 21 -0.42 -10.65 -12.65
N LEU A 22 -0.39 -10.34 -11.35
CA LEU A 22 -0.82 -11.27 -10.30
C LEU A 22 -2.29 -11.67 -10.41
N LYS A 23 -3.15 -10.74 -10.83
CA LYS A 23 -4.58 -10.97 -11.04
C LYS A 23 -4.90 -11.92 -12.20
N LYS A 24 -3.94 -12.23 -13.09
CA LYS A 24 -4.12 -13.25 -14.15
C LYS A 24 -4.32 -14.66 -13.56
N HIS A 25 -3.71 -14.94 -12.41
CA HIS A 25 -3.83 -16.23 -11.70
C HIS A 25 -4.24 -16.00 -10.24
N PRO A 26 -5.49 -15.59 -9.98
CA PRO A 26 -5.92 -15.06 -8.67
C PRO A 26 -6.00 -16.13 -7.58
N ARG A 27 -6.17 -17.42 -7.96
CA ARG A 27 -6.23 -18.53 -6.99
C ARG A 27 -4.88 -18.76 -6.33
N ILE A 28 -3.80 -18.76 -7.12
CA ILE A 28 -2.43 -18.95 -6.64
C ILE A 28 -1.97 -17.69 -5.89
N ASN A 29 -2.29 -16.51 -6.43
CA ASN A 29 -1.81 -15.23 -5.90
C ASN A 29 -2.75 -14.59 -4.87
N LYS A 30 -3.68 -15.35 -4.28
CA LYS A 30 -4.76 -14.83 -3.44
C LYS A 30 -4.25 -13.99 -2.26
N LEU A 31 -3.22 -14.49 -1.57
CA LEU A 31 -2.65 -13.80 -0.40
C LEU A 31 -1.95 -12.51 -0.81
N THR A 32 -1.11 -12.56 -1.84
CA THR A 32 -0.37 -11.39 -2.34
C THR A 32 -1.32 -10.29 -2.79
N ILE A 33 -2.39 -10.62 -3.53
CA ILE A 33 -3.40 -9.65 -3.96
C ILE A 33 -4.09 -8.99 -2.76
N LYS A 34 -4.41 -9.74 -1.71
CA LYS A 34 -5.01 -9.20 -0.48
C LYS A 34 -4.05 -8.27 0.27
N LEU A 35 -2.78 -8.65 0.37
CA LEU A 35 -1.75 -7.82 1.01
C LEU A 35 -1.55 -6.50 0.25
N GLU A 36 -1.46 -6.54 -1.08
CA GLU A 36 -1.35 -5.32 -1.88
C GLU A 36 -2.58 -4.43 -1.77
N TYR A 37 -3.77 -5.03 -1.72
CA TYR A 37 -5.00 -4.29 -1.48
C TYR A 37 -4.96 -3.56 -0.13
N LEU A 38 -4.55 -4.24 0.95
CA LEU A 38 -4.44 -3.64 2.27
C LEU A 38 -3.44 -2.47 2.29
N LYS A 39 -2.24 -2.66 1.71
CA LYS A 39 -1.24 -1.59 1.60
C LYS A 39 -1.79 -0.38 0.83
N ALA A 40 -2.51 -0.63 -0.27
CA ALA A 40 -3.12 0.43 -1.08
C ALA A 40 -4.27 1.15 -0.34
N SER A 41 -5.09 0.45 0.44
CA SER A 41 -6.15 1.05 1.25
C SER A 41 -5.62 1.98 2.32
N VAL A 42 -4.57 1.57 3.04
CA VAL A 42 -3.89 2.42 4.04
C VAL A 42 -3.30 3.66 3.36
N ARG A 43 -2.63 3.48 2.22
CA ARG A 43 -2.11 4.60 1.42
C ARG A 43 -3.23 5.57 1.03
N ALA A 44 -4.37 5.08 0.55
CA ALA A 44 -5.49 5.94 0.16
C ALA A 44 -6.08 6.72 1.35
N PHE A 45 -6.22 6.08 2.51
CA PHE A 45 -6.70 6.73 3.74
C PHE A 45 -5.80 7.90 4.15
N VAL A 46 -4.48 7.74 4.00
CA VAL A 46 -3.52 8.81 4.31
C VAL A 46 -3.50 9.85 3.19
N GLU A 47 -3.32 9.46 1.92
CA GLU A 47 -3.12 10.42 0.82
C GLU A 47 -4.37 11.25 0.50
N HIS A 48 -5.58 10.70 0.68
CA HIS A 48 -6.82 11.39 0.36
C HIS A 48 -6.98 12.72 1.13
N PRO A 49 -6.95 12.77 2.48
CA PRO A 49 -7.05 14.02 3.22
C PRO A 49 -5.91 14.99 2.92
N PHE A 50 -4.67 14.50 2.75
CA PHE A 50 -3.54 15.35 2.33
C PHE A 50 -3.81 16.00 0.97
N ARG A 51 -4.37 15.26 0.01
CA ARG A 51 -4.74 15.81 -1.29
C ARG A 51 -5.86 16.85 -1.19
N ILE A 52 -6.86 16.64 -0.33
CA ILE A 52 -7.92 17.65 -0.09
C ILE A 52 -7.31 18.95 0.45
N ILE A 53 -6.51 18.86 1.50
CA ILE A 53 -5.86 20.03 2.13
C ILE A 53 -4.96 20.76 1.12
N LYS A 54 -4.16 20.02 0.34
CA LYS A 54 -3.27 20.61 -0.67
C LYS A 54 -3.99 21.23 -1.87
N CYS A 55 -5.27 20.98 -2.06
CA CYS A 55 -6.08 21.60 -3.12
C CYS A 55 -6.97 22.73 -2.61
N GLN A 56 -6.99 22.99 -1.29
CA GLN A 56 -7.77 24.07 -0.68
C GLN A 56 -6.99 25.39 -0.55
N PHE A 57 -5.65 25.34 -0.57
CA PHE A 57 -4.75 26.49 -0.54
C PHE A 57 -4.04 26.64 -1.89
#